data_AF-A0A2N7DQB8-F1
#
_entry.id   AF-A0A2N7DQB8-F1
#
_cell.length_a   1.000
_cell.length_b   1.000
_cell.length_c   1.000
_cell.angle_alpha   90.00
_cell.angle_beta   90.00
_cell.angle_gamma   90.00
#
_symmetry.space_group_name_H-M   'P 1'
#
loop_
_entity.id
_entity.type
_entity.pdbx_description
1 polymer ?
#
loop_
_entity_poly.entity_id
_entity_poly.type
_entity_poly.pdbx_seq_one_letter_code
_entity_poly.pdbx_strand_id
1 'polypeptide(L)'
;MDSKIKLVAFSVLCLNLGGCDLIDGILHPGDDDEDSKIDKNFSSNAQQLGLSETTVKRLCNATDNISIHCVSNYNDESALELRVEYTFNDVLLKNSYAKSTNASRVIFHLPADGAIAKIEFENSRIYDFDSGYSYTWSEPEDYKIANLADSSEDSVLALDNATSIEEVSDSELSILSNAAFSNDEYSLTEAQDIVIKSKTMLFPTLNVDVTSTGIVEPIDASFAMFTAGHTAILSSYSSALSTAIEQSWN
;
A
#
# COMPACT_ATOMS: atom_id res chain seq x y z
N MET A 1 12.75 40.21 -44.07
CA MET A 1 13.42 39.44 -43.00
C MET A 1 12.69 39.68 -41.69
N ASP A 2 11.38 39.45 -41.68
CA ASP A 2 10.70 38.17 -41.39
C ASP A 2 10.60 37.86 -39.90
N SER A 3 9.72 38.62 -39.26
CA SER A 3 9.13 38.44 -37.94
C SER A 3 8.41 37.08 -37.76
N LYS A 4 8.32 36.27 -38.82
CA LYS A 4 7.75 34.92 -38.78
C LYS A 4 8.73 33.86 -38.26
N ILE A 5 10.05 34.08 -38.33
CA ILE A 5 11.04 33.10 -37.84
C ILE A 5 11.20 33.16 -36.30
N LYS A 6 10.94 34.32 -35.67
CA LYS A 6 11.01 34.45 -34.21
C LYS A 6 9.81 33.84 -33.47
N LEU A 7 8.65 33.73 -34.13
CA LEU A 7 7.43 33.23 -33.50
C LEU A 7 7.35 31.69 -33.47
N VAL A 8 8.07 31.01 -34.38
CA VAL A 8 8.19 29.54 -34.38
C VAL A 8 9.18 29.06 -33.31
N ALA A 9 10.24 29.82 -33.03
CA ALA A 9 11.20 29.45 -31.97
C ALA A 9 10.61 29.60 -30.55
N PHE A 10 9.68 30.54 -30.33
CA PHE A 10 9.00 30.71 -29.03
C PHE A 10 7.90 29.67 -28.80
N SER A 11 7.20 29.24 -29.87
CA SER A 11 6.13 28.24 -29.76
C SER A 11 6.64 26.80 -29.59
N VAL A 12 7.90 26.52 -29.95
CA VAL A 12 8.55 25.22 -29.71
C VAL A 12 9.23 25.15 -28.32
N LEU A 13 9.56 26.29 -27.70
CA LEU A 13 10.08 26.31 -26.33
C LEU A 13 8.99 26.31 -25.24
N CYS A 14 7.79 26.83 -25.51
CA CYS A 14 6.68 26.80 -24.54
C CYS A 14 5.96 25.44 -24.44
N LEU A 15 6.29 24.46 -25.30
CA LEU A 15 5.81 23.09 -25.18
C LEU A 15 6.76 22.17 -24.41
N ASN A 16 7.90 22.68 -23.90
CA ASN A 16 8.91 21.89 -23.17
C ASN A 16 9.24 22.41 -21.77
N LEU A 17 8.56 23.43 -21.25
CA LEU A 17 8.88 24.02 -19.93
C LEU A 17 7.66 24.20 -19.00
N GLY A 18 6.49 23.67 -19.37
CA GLY A 18 5.29 23.69 -18.52
C GLY A 18 4.86 22.34 -17.96
N GLY A 19 5.62 21.27 -18.25
CA GLY A 19 5.30 19.89 -17.87
C GLY A 19 6.40 19.17 -17.12
N CYS A 20 7.55 19.81 -16.87
CA CYS A 20 8.63 19.20 -16.08
C CYS A 20 8.63 19.69 -14.64
N ASP A 21 8.24 20.94 -14.33
CA ASP A 21 8.24 21.42 -12.94
C ASP A 21 7.12 20.79 -12.08
N LEU A 22 6.04 20.32 -12.71
CA LEU A 22 5.02 19.49 -12.05
C LEU A 22 5.43 18.02 -11.90
N ILE A 23 6.49 17.60 -12.61
CA ILE A 23 7.06 16.25 -12.50
C ILE A 23 8.27 16.28 -11.54
N ASP A 24 9.04 17.37 -11.48
CA ASP A 24 10.15 17.52 -10.53
C ASP A 24 9.63 17.73 -9.09
N GLY A 25 8.45 18.33 -8.92
CA GLY A 25 7.74 18.35 -7.62
C GLY A 25 7.11 17.01 -7.21
N ILE A 26 7.04 16.03 -8.13
CA ILE A 26 6.63 14.64 -7.88
C ILE A 26 7.86 13.71 -7.77
N LEU A 27 8.98 14.03 -8.45
CA LEU A 27 10.21 13.24 -8.46
C LEU A 27 11.24 13.64 -7.40
N HIS A 28 11.21 14.89 -6.93
CA HIS A 28 12.11 15.39 -5.89
C HIS A 28 11.37 16.36 -4.96
N PRO A 29 10.46 15.87 -4.10
CA PRO A 29 10.09 16.64 -2.91
C PRO A 29 11.38 16.93 -2.14
N GLY A 30 11.64 18.20 -1.84
CA GLY A 30 12.93 18.65 -1.33
C GLY A 30 13.42 17.85 -0.13
N ASP A 31 14.74 17.64 -0.06
CA ASP A 31 15.52 16.87 0.92
C ASP A 31 15.37 17.30 2.40
N ASP A 32 14.36 18.09 2.77
CA ASP A 32 14.24 18.77 4.06
C ASP A 32 12.91 18.49 4.81
N ASP A 33 12.22 17.36 4.62
CA ASP A 33 11.15 16.92 5.56
C ASP A 33 11.09 15.39 5.80
N GLU A 34 11.54 14.97 6.99
CA GLU A 34 11.07 13.87 7.88
C GLU A 34 10.44 12.52 7.37
N ASP A 35 10.70 12.00 6.16
CA ASP A 35 10.00 10.79 5.68
C ASP A 35 10.58 9.40 6.06
N SER A 36 11.32 9.32 7.17
CA SER A 36 11.46 8.06 7.93
C SER A 36 11.24 8.31 9.42
N LYS A 37 10.07 7.91 9.93
CA LYS A 37 9.80 7.99 11.38
C LYS A 37 10.37 6.75 12.05
N ILE A 38 11.70 6.68 12.12
CA ILE A 38 12.39 5.69 12.94
C ILE A 38 12.40 6.23 14.37
N ASP A 39 11.65 5.58 15.25
CA ASP A 39 11.70 5.86 16.67
C ASP A 39 13.14 5.68 17.17
N LYS A 40 13.63 6.64 17.97
CA LYS A 40 14.98 6.67 18.53
C LYS A 40 15.32 5.40 19.31
N ASN A 41 14.30 4.76 19.91
CA ASN A 41 14.49 3.54 20.69
C ASN A 41 14.34 2.26 19.86
N PHE A 42 13.82 2.33 18.64
CA PHE A 42 13.51 1.15 17.81
C PHE A 42 14.71 0.24 17.65
N SER A 43 15.87 0.79 17.24
CA SER A 43 17.06 -0.02 16.96
C SER A 43 17.54 -0.80 18.19
N SER A 44 17.59 -0.14 19.36
CA SER A 44 17.98 -0.79 20.62
C SER A 44 16.96 -1.86 21.02
N ASN A 45 15.67 -1.58 20.88
CA ASN A 45 14.59 -2.50 21.24
C ASN A 45 14.57 -3.72 20.30
N ALA A 46 14.72 -3.50 18.99
CA ALA A 46 14.82 -4.55 17.97
C ALA A 46 15.98 -5.51 18.23
N GLN A 47 17.14 -4.99 18.62
CA GLN A 47 18.29 -5.81 18.98
C GLN A 47 18.03 -6.65 20.24
N GLN A 48 17.28 -6.12 21.22
CA GLN A 48 16.87 -6.90 22.39
C GLN A 48 15.92 -8.03 22.02
N LEU A 49 15.11 -7.86 20.97
CA LEU A 49 14.20 -8.88 20.45
C LEU A 49 14.85 -9.84 19.45
N GLY A 50 16.18 -9.81 19.31
CA GLY A 50 16.93 -10.77 18.51
C GLY A 50 17.17 -10.36 17.05
N LEU A 51 16.67 -9.19 16.61
CA LEU A 51 16.99 -8.69 15.27
C LEU A 51 18.45 -8.22 15.19
N SER A 52 19.16 -8.71 14.18
CA SER A 52 20.53 -8.23 13.93
C SER A 52 20.53 -6.76 13.48
N GLU A 53 21.60 -6.02 13.78
CA GLU A 53 21.75 -4.62 13.33
C GLU A 53 21.61 -4.49 11.81
N THR A 54 22.10 -5.47 11.06
CA THR A 54 21.96 -5.51 9.59
C THR A 54 20.50 -5.70 9.18
N THR A 55 19.75 -6.57 9.86
CA THR A 55 18.32 -6.77 9.60
C THR A 55 17.54 -5.49 9.91
N VAL A 56 17.80 -4.85 11.05
CA VAL A 56 17.17 -3.58 11.45
C VAL A 56 17.40 -2.50 10.38
N LYS A 57 18.64 -2.32 9.92
CA LYS A 57 18.95 -1.36 8.85
C LYS A 57 18.20 -1.69 7.55
N ARG A 58 18.15 -2.95 7.16
CA ARG A 58 17.44 -3.36 5.93
C ARG A 58 15.94 -3.15 6.03
N LEU A 59 15.37 -3.37 7.20
CA LEU A 59 13.94 -3.17 7.43
C LEU A 59 13.58 -1.68 7.48
N CYS A 60 14.43 -0.83 8.05
CA CYS A 60 14.12 0.58 8.32
C CYS A 60 14.69 1.60 7.32
N ASN A 61 15.35 1.17 6.25
CA ASN A 61 15.94 2.09 5.26
C ASN A 61 14.95 2.36 4.13
N ALA A 62 14.53 3.63 4.01
CA ALA A 62 13.58 4.08 2.99
C ALA A 62 14.14 4.01 1.56
N THR A 63 13.22 4.08 0.59
CA THR A 63 13.52 4.28 -0.84
C THR A 63 12.60 5.37 -1.39
N ASP A 64 12.94 5.99 -2.52
CA ASP A 64 12.22 7.15 -3.10
C ASP A 64 10.69 6.99 -3.27
N ASN A 65 10.17 5.75 -3.30
CA ASN A 65 8.75 5.46 -3.49
C ASN A 65 8.08 4.79 -2.27
N ILE A 66 8.81 4.58 -1.17
CA ILE A 66 8.37 3.76 -0.03
C ILE A 66 8.72 4.47 1.27
N SER A 67 7.70 4.96 1.95
CA SER A 67 7.82 5.50 3.30
C SER A 67 7.91 4.34 4.28
N ILE A 68 8.87 4.41 5.21
CA ILE A 68 9.07 3.40 6.24
C ILE A 68 8.91 4.02 7.62
N HIS A 69 8.08 3.39 8.45
CA HIS A 69 7.92 3.74 9.85
C HIS A 69 8.36 2.56 10.72
N CYS A 70 9.39 2.79 11.53
CA CYS A 70 9.89 1.81 12.47
C CYS A 70 9.60 2.31 13.88
N VAL A 71 8.58 1.75 14.52
CA VAL A 71 8.02 2.25 15.78
C VAL A 71 8.20 1.19 16.86
N SER A 72 8.60 1.63 18.06
CA SER A 72 8.56 0.80 19.25
C SER A 72 7.52 1.33 20.22
N ASN A 73 6.55 0.49 20.56
CA ASN A 73 5.46 0.82 21.44
C ASN A 73 5.20 -0.31 22.44
N TYR A 74 4.48 0.00 23.51
CA TYR A 74 3.93 -1.03 24.39
C TYR A 74 2.48 -1.27 23.98
N ASN A 75 2.08 -2.53 23.85
CA ASN A 75 0.70 -2.89 23.57
C ASN A 75 -0.18 -2.73 24.83
N ASP A 76 -1.48 -3.04 24.72
CA ASP A 76 -2.43 -2.93 25.84
C ASP A 76 -2.10 -3.82 27.04
N GLU A 77 -1.25 -4.83 26.84
CA GLU A 77 -0.78 -5.76 27.89
C GLU A 77 0.58 -5.33 28.47
N SER A 78 1.09 -4.15 28.12
CA SER A 78 2.43 -3.65 28.47
C SER A 78 3.58 -4.51 27.94
N ALA A 79 3.34 -5.31 26.90
CA ALA A 79 4.39 -6.02 26.17
C ALA A 79 4.99 -5.09 25.10
N LEU A 80 6.31 -5.13 24.95
CA LEU A 80 7.00 -4.37 23.91
C LEU A 80 6.65 -4.96 22.54
N GLU A 81 6.18 -4.09 21.65
CA GLU A 81 5.83 -4.39 20.26
C GLU A 81 6.70 -3.51 19.36
N LEU A 82 7.26 -4.11 18.33
CA LEU A 82 7.95 -3.39 17.26
C LEU A 82 7.15 -3.54 15.99
N ARG A 83 6.89 -2.41 15.33
CA ARG A 83 6.20 -2.36 14.06
C ARG A 83 7.13 -1.78 13.01
N VAL A 84 7.28 -2.51 11.91
CA VAL A 84 7.89 -2.00 10.69
C VAL A 84 6.80 -1.88 9.65
N GLU A 85 6.44 -0.65 9.33
CA GLU A 85 5.36 -0.31 8.41
C GLU A 85 5.97 0.22 7.10
N TYR A 86 5.62 -0.43 6.00
CA TYR A 86 5.96 0.01 4.65
C TYR A 86 4.72 0.59 4.00
N THR A 87 4.71 1.88 3.68
CA THR A 87 3.58 2.55 3.03
C THR A 87 3.95 2.97 1.61
N PHE A 88 3.01 2.76 0.69
CA PHE A 88 3.12 3.16 -0.71
C PHE A 88 2.08 4.24 -1.03
N ASN A 89 2.53 5.27 -1.74
CA ASN A 89 1.73 6.45 -2.04
C ASN A 89 0.60 6.18 -3.04
N ASP A 90 -0.45 6.99 -2.89
CA ASP A 90 -1.74 6.96 -3.56
C ASP A 90 -1.69 6.68 -5.08
N VAL A 91 -2.34 5.60 -5.52
CA VAL A 91 -2.69 5.43 -6.94
C VAL A 91 -4.03 6.12 -7.21
N LEU A 92 -3.97 7.30 -7.83
CA LEU A 92 -5.15 8.05 -8.27
C LEU A 92 -5.61 7.58 -9.66
N LEU A 93 -6.74 6.85 -9.71
CA LEU A 93 -7.42 6.51 -10.95
C LEU A 93 -8.54 7.51 -11.20
N LYS A 94 -8.50 8.22 -12.34
CA LYS A 94 -9.45 9.29 -12.66
C LYS A 94 -10.26 8.97 -13.92
N ASN A 95 -11.57 8.88 -13.75
CA ASN A 95 -12.55 9.04 -14.83
C ASN A 95 -13.14 10.46 -14.77
N SER A 96 -13.90 10.86 -15.79
CA SER A 96 -14.45 12.23 -15.87
C SER A 96 -15.56 12.52 -14.84
N TYR A 97 -15.98 11.53 -14.07
CA TYR A 97 -17.10 11.62 -13.11
C TYR A 97 -16.81 10.88 -11.78
N ALA A 98 -15.65 10.26 -11.64
CA ALA A 98 -15.28 9.45 -10.48
C ALA A 98 -13.76 9.34 -10.34
N LYS A 99 -13.28 9.26 -9.10
CA LYS A 99 -11.88 9.04 -8.74
C LYS A 99 -11.79 7.90 -7.74
N SER A 100 -10.69 7.17 -7.78
CA SER A 100 -10.33 6.25 -6.70
C SER A 100 -8.89 6.48 -6.28
N THR A 101 -8.68 6.48 -4.97
CA THR A 101 -7.38 6.58 -4.32
C THR A 101 -7.14 5.29 -3.55
N ASN A 102 -5.91 4.76 -3.62
CA ASN A 102 -5.53 3.53 -2.94
C ASN A 102 -4.18 3.68 -2.24
N ALA A 103 -4.11 3.32 -0.96
CA ALA A 103 -2.89 3.21 -0.17
C ALA A 103 -2.74 1.79 0.39
N SER A 104 -1.52 1.24 0.34
CA SER A 104 -1.23 -0.11 0.84
C SER A 104 -0.15 -0.07 1.91
N ARG A 105 -0.30 -0.92 2.94
CA ARG A 105 0.70 -1.10 3.99
C ARG A 105 1.04 -2.57 4.21
N VAL A 106 2.31 -2.82 4.52
CA VAL A 106 2.77 -4.07 5.13
C VAL A 106 3.31 -3.74 6.50
N ILE A 107 2.80 -4.42 7.52
CA ILE A 107 3.12 -4.20 8.92
C ILE A 107 3.72 -5.49 9.48
N PHE A 108 4.98 -5.42 9.90
CA PHE A 108 5.64 -6.53 10.58
C PHE A 108 5.61 -6.32 12.08
N HIS A 109 4.89 -7.19 12.79
CA HIS A 109 4.73 -7.14 14.24
C HIS A 109 5.69 -8.12 14.92
N LEU A 110 6.62 -7.56 15.71
CA LEU A 110 7.56 -8.32 16.53
C LEU A 110 7.28 -8.08 18.02
N PRO A 111 6.64 -9.02 18.72
CA PRO A 111 6.39 -8.91 20.15
C PRO A 111 7.57 -9.44 21.00
N ALA A 112 7.78 -8.83 22.17
CA ALA A 112 8.88 -9.14 23.07
C ALA A 112 8.66 -10.33 24.02
N ASP A 113 7.41 -10.67 24.34
CA ASP A 113 7.07 -11.48 25.51
C ASP A 113 6.38 -12.82 25.17
N GLY A 114 6.81 -13.49 24.09
CA GLY A 114 6.22 -14.77 23.65
C GLY A 114 4.80 -14.64 23.08
N ALA A 115 4.37 -13.41 22.81
CA ALA A 115 3.17 -13.12 22.03
C ALA A 115 3.39 -13.44 20.55
N ILE A 116 2.29 -13.40 19.79
CA ILE A 116 2.24 -13.87 18.40
C ILE A 116 2.90 -12.85 17.47
N ALA A 117 3.97 -13.27 16.80
CA ALA A 117 4.56 -12.51 15.70
C ALA A 117 3.68 -12.66 14.45
N LYS A 118 3.45 -11.56 13.74
CA LYS A 118 2.58 -11.57 12.56
C LYS A 118 3.03 -10.59 11.48
N ILE A 119 2.69 -10.92 10.23
CA ILE A 119 2.73 -9.98 9.12
C ILE A 119 1.29 -9.63 8.79
N GLU A 120 0.98 -8.34 8.83
CA GLU A 120 -0.31 -7.78 8.48
C GLU A 120 -0.20 -6.95 7.20
N PHE A 121 -1.21 -7.05 6.36
CA PHE A 121 -1.38 -6.31 5.13
C PHE A 121 -2.63 -5.46 5.27
N GLU A 122 -2.53 -4.19 4.90
CA GLU A 122 -3.65 -3.25 4.90
C GLU A 122 -3.79 -2.63 3.51
N ASN A 123 -5.03 -2.49 3.05
CA ASN A 123 -5.38 -1.75 1.85
C ASN A 123 -6.52 -0.77 2.16
N SER A 124 -6.21 0.52 2.08
CA SER A 124 -7.20 1.59 2.19
C SER A 124 -7.56 2.08 0.80
N ARG A 125 -8.87 2.19 0.53
CA ARG A 125 -9.39 2.68 -0.74
C ARG A 125 -10.51 3.68 -0.52
N ILE A 126 -10.45 4.78 -1.24
CA ILE A 126 -11.49 5.80 -1.26
C ILE A 126 -12.02 5.90 -2.69
N TYR A 127 -13.33 5.92 -2.86
CA TYR A 127 -14.02 6.27 -4.09
C TYR A 127 -14.72 7.62 -3.90
N ASP A 128 -14.51 8.55 -4.83
CA ASP A 128 -15.06 9.90 -4.83
C ASP A 128 -15.78 10.14 -6.17
N PHE A 129 -17.05 10.55 -6.11
CA PHE A 129 -17.92 10.75 -7.27
C PHE A 129 -18.28 12.24 -7.43
N ASP A 130 -18.30 12.71 -8.67
CA ASP A 130 -18.67 14.10 -8.95
C ASP A 130 -20.14 14.38 -8.59
N SER A 131 -20.47 15.65 -8.36
CA SER A 131 -21.83 16.08 -8.03
C SER A 131 -22.85 15.68 -9.11
N GLY A 132 -23.99 15.12 -8.69
CA GLY A 132 -25.02 14.60 -9.60
C GLY A 132 -24.86 13.12 -9.97
N TYR A 133 -23.85 12.45 -9.41
CA TYR A 133 -23.68 11.00 -9.44
C TYR A 133 -23.90 10.43 -8.03
N SER A 134 -24.51 9.25 -7.98
CA SER A 134 -24.68 8.41 -6.80
C SER A 134 -24.08 7.04 -7.07
N TYR A 135 -23.86 6.25 -6.03
CA TYR A 135 -23.38 4.88 -6.17
C TYR A 135 -24.23 3.87 -5.41
N THR A 136 -24.18 2.63 -5.87
CA THR A 136 -24.54 1.45 -5.10
C THR A 136 -23.36 0.49 -5.13
N TRP A 137 -23.24 -0.35 -4.10
CA TRP A 137 -22.13 -1.29 -4.00
C TRP A 137 -22.60 -2.66 -3.52
N SER A 138 -21.82 -3.69 -3.87
CA SER A 138 -22.01 -5.04 -3.36
C SER A 138 -20.67 -5.78 -3.26
N GLU A 139 -20.60 -6.72 -2.32
CA GLU A 139 -19.48 -7.62 -2.16
C GLU A 139 -19.59 -8.80 -3.15
N PRO A 140 -18.53 -9.14 -3.90
CA PRO A 140 -18.49 -10.39 -4.66
C PRO A 140 -18.45 -11.63 -3.75
N GLU A 141 -18.71 -12.82 -4.32
CA GLU A 141 -18.81 -14.07 -3.54
C GLU A 141 -17.53 -14.44 -2.77
N ASP A 142 -16.37 -14.06 -3.30
CA ASP A 142 -15.04 -14.31 -2.76
C ASP A 142 -14.47 -13.13 -1.95
N TYR A 143 -15.29 -12.13 -1.63
CA TYR A 143 -14.84 -10.90 -0.95
C TYR A 143 -14.21 -11.12 0.43
N LYS A 144 -14.48 -12.26 1.06
CA LYS A 144 -13.87 -12.66 2.34
C LYS A 144 -12.45 -13.19 2.24
N ILE A 145 -11.87 -13.28 1.03
CA ILE A 145 -10.55 -13.87 0.79
C ILE A 145 -9.62 -12.84 0.15
N ALA A 146 -8.48 -12.62 0.77
CA ALA A 146 -7.37 -11.88 0.18
C ALA A 146 -6.20 -12.84 -0.09
N ASN A 147 -5.46 -12.64 -1.18
CA ASN A 147 -4.45 -13.60 -1.63
C ASN A 147 -3.06 -13.00 -1.63
N LEU A 148 -2.13 -13.66 -0.94
CA LEU A 148 -0.72 -13.53 -1.27
C LEU A 148 -0.46 -14.28 -2.57
N ALA A 149 -0.06 -13.57 -3.62
CA ALA A 149 0.08 -14.13 -4.95
C ALA A 149 1.51 -14.02 -5.49
N ASP A 150 1.86 -14.90 -6.42
CA ASP A 150 3.16 -14.91 -7.10
C ASP A 150 3.20 -13.97 -8.31
N SER A 151 4.22 -14.10 -9.16
CA SER A 151 4.37 -13.27 -10.36
C SER A 151 3.36 -13.54 -11.48
N SER A 152 2.68 -14.69 -11.49
CA SER A 152 1.57 -14.97 -12.39
C SER A 152 0.21 -14.62 -11.80
N GLU A 153 0.18 -13.97 -10.63
CA GLU A 153 -1.02 -13.67 -9.85
C GLU A 153 -1.72 -14.93 -9.28
N ASP A 154 -1.04 -16.08 -9.30
CA ASP A 154 -1.55 -17.30 -8.70
C ASP A 154 -1.42 -17.23 -7.18
N SER A 155 -2.46 -17.70 -6.47
CA SER A 155 -2.48 -17.69 -5.01
C SER A 155 -1.42 -18.62 -4.42
N VAL A 156 -0.49 -18.04 -3.67
CA VAL A 156 0.48 -18.73 -2.80
C VAL A 156 -0.17 -19.05 -1.46
N LEU A 157 -0.94 -18.09 -0.92
CA LEU A 157 -1.70 -18.25 0.31
C LEU A 157 -2.97 -17.41 0.27
N ALA A 158 -4.10 -18.04 0.62
CA ALA A 158 -5.37 -17.38 0.84
C ALA A 158 -5.53 -17.04 2.32
N LEU A 159 -5.84 -15.78 2.60
CA LEU A 159 -6.02 -15.22 3.94
C LEU A 159 -7.44 -14.68 4.09
N ASP A 160 -7.95 -14.68 5.32
CA ASP A 160 -9.22 -14.04 5.62
C ASP A 160 -9.09 -12.52 5.41
N ASN A 161 -10.00 -11.96 4.62
CA ASN A 161 -10.11 -10.53 4.37
C ASN A 161 -11.08 -9.91 5.37
N ALA A 162 -10.54 -9.18 6.34
CA ALA A 162 -11.33 -8.38 7.26
C ALA A 162 -11.52 -6.98 6.65
N THR A 163 -12.76 -6.63 6.31
CA THR A 163 -13.06 -5.34 5.67
C THR A 163 -13.99 -4.48 6.52
N SER A 164 -13.71 -3.18 6.55
CA SER A 164 -14.60 -2.13 7.03
C SER A 164 -14.97 -1.23 5.86
N ILE A 165 -16.27 -1.05 5.64
CA ILE A 165 -16.83 -0.22 4.56
C ILE A 165 -17.58 0.94 5.23
N GLU A 166 -17.22 2.17 4.88
CA GLU A 166 -17.83 3.38 5.40
C GLU A 166 -18.39 4.23 4.26
N GLU A 167 -19.72 4.39 4.25
CA GLU A 167 -20.41 5.34 3.38
C GLU A 167 -20.21 6.75 3.98
N VAL A 168 -19.17 7.45 3.53
CA VAL A 168 -18.84 8.79 4.04
C VAL A 168 -19.89 9.81 3.58
N SER A 169 -20.36 9.67 2.34
CA SER A 169 -21.48 10.44 1.78
C SER A 169 -22.12 9.72 0.58
N ASP A 170 -23.20 10.29 0.04
CA ASP A 170 -23.85 9.79 -1.20
C ASP A 170 -22.92 9.79 -2.43
N SER A 171 -21.77 10.45 -2.34
CA SER A 171 -20.76 10.56 -3.39
C SER A 171 -19.36 10.13 -2.93
N GLU A 172 -19.21 9.54 -1.75
CA GLU A 172 -17.92 9.07 -1.25
C GLU A 172 -18.04 7.76 -0.47
N LEU A 173 -17.22 6.78 -0.82
CA LEU A 173 -17.16 5.45 -0.21
C LEU A 173 -15.72 5.15 0.22
N SER A 174 -15.52 4.79 1.49
CA SER A 174 -14.23 4.37 2.03
C SER A 174 -14.23 2.88 2.35
N ILE A 175 -13.12 2.21 2.06
CA ILE A 175 -12.90 0.79 2.33
C ILE A 175 -11.55 0.64 3.00
N LEU A 176 -11.51 -0.09 4.11
CA LEU A 176 -10.28 -0.56 4.72
C LEU A 176 -10.31 -2.08 4.75
N SER A 177 -9.35 -2.73 4.10
CA SER A 177 -9.20 -4.18 4.05
C SER A 177 -7.92 -4.61 4.74
N ASN A 178 -7.99 -5.66 5.55
CA ASN A 178 -6.87 -6.20 6.30
C ASN A 178 -6.79 -7.71 6.16
N ALA A 179 -5.57 -8.23 6.07
CA ALA A 179 -5.29 -9.66 6.09
C ALA A 179 -3.97 -9.90 6.81
N ALA A 180 -3.83 -11.00 7.52
CA ALA A 180 -2.61 -11.29 8.27
C ALA A 180 -2.30 -12.79 8.32
N PHE A 181 -1.05 -13.12 8.62
CA PHE A 181 -0.63 -14.47 9.00
C PHE A 181 0.45 -14.40 10.08
N SER A 182 0.54 -15.46 10.90
CA SER A 182 1.32 -15.42 12.14
C SER A 182 2.02 -16.74 12.50
N ASN A 183 2.85 -16.71 13.55
CA ASN A 183 3.65 -17.85 14.00
C ASN A 183 2.89 -18.93 14.77
N ASP A 184 1.65 -18.67 15.17
CA ASP A 184 0.74 -19.69 15.71
C ASP A 184 0.02 -20.48 14.61
N GLU A 185 -0.09 -19.92 13.40
CA GLU A 185 -0.72 -20.56 12.25
C GLU A 185 0.28 -21.24 11.30
N TYR A 186 1.45 -20.63 11.09
CA TYR A 186 2.46 -21.11 10.14
C TYR A 186 3.81 -21.28 10.81
N SER A 187 4.43 -22.44 10.58
CA SER A 187 5.79 -22.70 11.07
C SER A 187 6.80 -21.75 10.42
N LEU A 188 7.97 -21.62 11.05
CA LEU A 188 9.07 -20.81 10.54
C LEU A 188 9.35 -21.07 9.05
N THR A 189 9.49 -22.33 8.66
CA THR A 189 9.82 -22.71 7.28
C THR A 189 8.68 -22.38 6.31
N GLU A 190 7.42 -22.62 6.71
CA GLU A 190 6.26 -22.30 5.88
C GLU A 190 6.13 -20.78 5.67
N ALA A 191 6.26 -20.00 6.73
CA ALA A 191 6.19 -18.54 6.68
C ALA A 191 7.28 -17.94 5.77
N GLN A 192 8.52 -18.44 5.86
CA GLN A 192 9.59 -18.01 4.96
C GLN A 192 9.31 -18.38 3.50
N ASP A 193 8.82 -19.58 3.24
CA ASP A 193 8.47 -20.04 1.91
C ASP A 193 7.36 -19.20 1.28
N ILE A 194 6.34 -18.83 2.07
CA ILE A 194 5.25 -17.94 1.65
C ILE A 194 5.84 -16.59 1.21
N VAL A 195 6.59 -15.91 2.08
CA VAL A 195 7.15 -14.57 1.80
C VAL A 195 8.10 -14.56 0.60
N ILE A 196 8.89 -15.61 0.41
CA ILE A 196 9.84 -15.70 -0.71
C ILE A 196 9.11 -15.89 -2.05
N LYS A 197 8.05 -16.70 -2.07
CA LYS A 197 7.27 -17.02 -3.27
C LYS A 197 6.32 -15.88 -3.64
N SER A 198 5.74 -15.21 -2.66
CA SER A 198 4.81 -14.11 -2.88
C SER A 198 5.50 -12.86 -3.44
N LYS A 199 4.80 -12.19 -4.34
CA LYS A 199 5.19 -10.89 -4.91
C LYS A 199 4.21 -9.80 -4.57
N THR A 200 2.96 -10.15 -4.32
CA THR A 200 1.88 -9.18 -4.20
C THR A 200 0.84 -9.66 -3.20
N MET A 201 0.18 -8.72 -2.53
CA MET A 201 -1.03 -8.97 -1.75
C MET A 201 -2.24 -8.48 -2.56
N LEU A 202 -3.19 -9.36 -2.85
CA LEU A 202 -4.38 -9.06 -3.63
C LEU A 202 -5.59 -9.04 -2.71
N PHE A 203 -6.09 -7.84 -2.45
CA PHE A 203 -7.39 -7.65 -1.79
C PHE A 203 -8.52 -7.70 -2.81
N PRO A 204 -9.64 -8.35 -2.48
CA PRO A 204 -10.80 -8.38 -3.36
C PRO A 204 -11.44 -7.00 -3.42
N THR A 205 -12.33 -6.82 -4.39
CA THR A 205 -12.80 -5.50 -4.80
C THR A 205 -14.32 -5.45 -4.77
N LEU A 206 -14.90 -4.35 -4.28
CA LEU A 206 -16.34 -4.15 -4.39
C LEU A 206 -16.76 -4.02 -5.84
N ASN A 207 -17.94 -4.55 -6.15
CA ASN A 207 -18.68 -4.17 -7.35
C ASN A 207 -19.36 -2.83 -7.05
N VAL A 208 -18.97 -1.78 -7.79
CA VAL A 208 -19.48 -0.43 -7.59
C VAL A 208 -20.17 0.03 -8.86
N ASP A 209 -21.46 0.33 -8.75
CA ASP A 209 -22.31 0.82 -9.83
C ASP A 209 -22.62 2.29 -9.63
N VAL A 210 -22.37 3.10 -10.65
CA VAL A 210 -22.59 4.57 -10.60
C VAL A 210 -23.86 4.93 -11.36
N THR A 211 -24.76 5.65 -10.69
CA THR A 211 -26.00 6.18 -11.27
C THR A 211 -25.92 7.70 -11.41
N SER A 212 -26.50 8.27 -12.47
CA SER A 212 -26.55 9.73 -12.69
C SER A 212 -27.98 10.26 -12.51
N THR A 213 -28.12 11.45 -11.91
CA THR A 213 -29.43 12.11 -11.75
C THR A 213 -29.81 13.00 -12.94
N GLY A 214 -29.60 12.54 -14.19
CA GLY A 214 -30.14 13.22 -15.38
C GLY A 214 -29.23 13.38 -16.60
N ILE A 215 -28.10 12.66 -16.69
CA ILE A 215 -27.19 12.66 -17.85
C ILE A 215 -27.18 11.24 -18.45
N VAL A 216 -27.21 11.13 -19.79
CA VAL A 216 -27.18 9.84 -20.51
C VAL A 216 -26.06 8.96 -19.93
N GLU A 217 -26.44 7.75 -19.51
CA GLU A 217 -25.60 6.77 -18.82
C GLU A 217 -24.20 6.66 -19.46
N PRO A 218 -23.11 6.78 -18.68
CA PRO A 218 -21.87 6.12 -19.06
C PRO A 218 -22.16 4.61 -19.07
N ILE A 219 -21.93 3.97 -20.22
CA ILE A 219 -21.94 2.51 -20.35
C ILE A 219 -20.94 1.97 -19.32
N ASP A 220 -21.45 1.14 -18.40
CA ASP A 220 -20.75 0.24 -17.50
C ASP A 220 -19.22 0.39 -17.52
N ALA A 221 -18.73 1.27 -16.65
CA ALA A 221 -17.32 1.41 -16.38
C ALA A 221 -17.00 0.62 -15.11
N SER A 222 -17.29 -0.69 -15.11
CA SER A 222 -16.63 -1.63 -14.22
C SER A 222 -15.14 -1.31 -14.24
N PHE A 223 -14.66 -0.60 -13.22
CA PHE A 223 -13.32 -0.06 -13.20
C PHE A 223 -12.39 -1.25 -13.34
N ALA A 224 -11.58 -1.30 -14.40
CA ALA A 224 -10.41 -2.16 -14.43
C ALA A 224 -9.46 -1.63 -13.35
N MET A 225 -9.75 -1.98 -12.10
CA MET A 225 -9.05 -1.46 -10.95
C MET A 225 -7.65 -2.00 -11.00
N PHE A 226 -6.74 -1.08 -11.25
CA PHE A 226 -5.33 -1.36 -11.35
C PHE A 226 -4.83 -1.75 -9.95
N THR A 227 -4.67 -3.05 -9.72
CA THR A 227 -4.07 -3.63 -8.51
C THR A 227 -2.56 -3.45 -8.45
N ALA A 228 -1.97 -2.75 -9.43
CA ALA A 228 -0.52 -2.72 -9.68
C ALA A 228 0.34 -2.04 -8.60
N GLY A 229 -0.26 -1.56 -7.50
CA GLY A 229 0.50 -1.06 -6.35
C GLY A 229 1.11 -2.15 -5.47
N HIS A 230 0.61 -3.40 -5.55
CA HIS A 230 0.91 -4.41 -4.55
C HIS A 230 2.17 -5.26 -4.84
N THR A 231 2.69 -5.23 -6.08
CA THR A 231 3.83 -6.07 -6.51
C THR A 231 5.19 -5.57 -6.02
N ALA A 232 5.31 -4.31 -5.59
CA ALA A 232 6.59 -3.71 -5.24
C ALA A 232 7.08 -4.05 -3.81
N ILE A 233 6.15 -4.30 -2.86
CA ILE A 233 6.50 -4.40 -1.43
C ILE A 233 7.20 -5.72 -1.11
N LEU A 234 6.50 -6.84 -1.35
CA LEU A 234 7.01 -8.15 -1.00
C LEU A 234 8.21 -8.52 -1.85
N SER A 235 8.22 -8.18 -3.15
CA SER A 235 9.37 -8.48 -4.01
C SER A 235 10.66 -7.79 -3.53
N SER A 236 10.59 -6.51 -3.17
CA SER A 236 11.76 -5.71 -2.77
C SER A 236 12.24 -6.04 -1.35
N TYR A 237 11.34 -6.41 -0.44
CA TYR A 237 11.65 -6.65 0.97
C TYR A 237 11.58 -8.12 1.41
N SER A 238 11.22 -9.06 0.53
CA SER A 238 11.10 -10.49 0.84
C SER A 238 12.30 -11.07 1.57
N SER A 239 13.52 -10.74 1.15
CA SER A 239 14.74 -11.20 1.83
C SER A 239 14.90 -10.59 3.22
N ALA A 240 14.55 -9.32 3.41
CA ALA A 240 14.61 -8.68 4.73
C ALA A 240 13.56 -9.27 5.68
N LEU A 241 12.32 -9.43 5.18
CA LEU A 241 11.22 -10.07 5.91
C LEU A 241 11.53 -11.53 6.25
N SER A 242 12.03 -12.33 5.30
CA SER A 242 12.40 -13.74 5.52
C SER A 242 13.51 -13.90 6.57
N THR A 243 14.53 -13.05 6.55
CA THR A 243 15.58 -13.05 7.59
C THR A 243 15.05 -12.56 8.93
N ALA A 244 14.13 -11.60 8.95
CA ALA A 244 13.52 -11.13 10.18
C ALA A 244 12.63 -12.21 10.80
N ILE A 245 11.83 -12.92 9.99
CA ILE A 245 11.10 -14.13 10.38
C ILE A 245 12.08 -15.16 10.97
N GLU A 246 13.18 -15.48 10.30
CA GLU A 246 14.20 -16.41 10.81
C GLU A 246 14.68 -16.09 12.22
N GLN A 247 14.82 -14.79 12.51
CA GLN A 247 15.35 -14.30 13.78
C GLN A 247 14.29 -14.18 14.88
N SER A 248 13.00 -14.22 14.54
CA SER A 248 11.91 -13.87 15.46
C SER A 248 10.78 -14.89 15.59
N TRP A 249 10.52 -15.69 14.55
CA TRP A 249 9.55 -16.81 14.59
C TRP A 249 10.15 -17.95 15.42
N ASN A 250 9.89 -17.94 16.74
CA ASN A 250 10.16 -19.05 17.67
C ASN A 250 8.90 -19.85 17.95
#